data_AF-A0A8X6FTH0-F1
#
_entry.id   AF-A0A8X6FTH0-F1
#
_cell.length_a   1.000
_cell.length_b   1.000
_cell.length_c   1.000
_cell.angle_alpha   90.00
_cell.angle_beta   90.00
_cell.angle_gamma   90.00
#
_symmetry.space_group_name_H-M   'P 1'
#
loop_
_entity.id
_entity.type
_entity.pdbx_description
1 polymer ?
#
loop_
_entity_poly.entity_id
_entity_poly.type
_entity_poly.pdbx_seq_one_letter_code
_entity_poly.pdbx_strand_id
1 'polypeptide(L)'
;MAVSPQMADKELALSHQEQEDDDDEGYYSDSDNSLKTALPGHEANNVDFAVLIHGLRRIADLKRGIRWDVSGDRLIREVADGKDSLYAAEDYAVQILNIYRAAKRTSDVYGKNGALFASMANRFMDYYGNEVEKSEEFWIQKIKNENTKVVSKLHKIVFPNQDMDAINKKLRLAENYVGLDDTHYNVTTTFTIEGKKFGLEDKKWLTLTERQKQAYLNRKSQKWYKRLDPFEQKLIDAYLNKFLDGNHYIPTQIRNLPGCRNAYQKRILAYDQNNNPTVLGRYYHSGALVSLIQDKDPTISQQITQENWNQILQHAQDQGIEVMSLNHNTDFIVPFLGNFGEKHIVEPVKRIVGAKRFIYLPINHIGTLTRPIFKNQVNKLVQESTNFYQKRYPNLCDAFIKGTKMDRKKQIEQIKDPKDQDYFNRLEQLKEPAENSDIKNTRIHNVDAVTNNYYADIASNYIACKAVLGQATSTAPVLFFCKSGKDRTGCTSSWGDKNIIGMNHSSLAEDKDIEISRQLVQTGHYQFLASVNGGMPGRFGMKPVRVNTITSNFTQQLFPKAARSTAIDLN
;
A
#
# COMPACT_ATOMS: atom_id res chain seq x y z
N MET A 1 61.38 -3.26 25.06
CA MET A 1 62.47 -4.13 24.57
C MET A 1 62.05 -5.57 24.78
N ALA A 2 61.99 -6.31 23.68
CA ALA A 2 62.37 -7.72 23.54
C ALA A 2 61.68 -8.82 24.38
N VAL A 3 61.05 -9.73 23.61
CA VAL A 3 61.19 -11.21 23.67
C VAL A 3 60.22 -12.00 24.57
N SER A 4 59.39 -12.81 23.90
CA SER A 4 58.75 -14.06 24.37
C SER A 4 59.78 -15.18 24.50
N PRO A 5 59.62 -16.14 25.44
CA PRO A 5 59.31 -17.52 25.01
C PRO A 5 58.38 -18.26 26.02
N GLN A 6 57.33 -18.95 25.57
CA GLN A 6 57.24 -20.36 25.13
C GLN A 6 57.33 -21.46 26.23
N MET A 7 56.20 -22.17 26.34
CA MET A 7 56.00 -23.63 26.44
C MET A 7 56.01 -24.40 27.78
N ALA A 8 54.94 -25.23 27.87
CA ALA A 8 54.84 -26.59 28.44
C ALA A 8 54.85 -26.72 29.97
N ASP A 9 54.10 -27.63 30.63
CA ASP A 9 53.08 -28.63 30.29
C ASP A 9 52.60 -29.21 31.64
N LYS A 10 51.36 -29.73 31.70
CA LYS A 10 50.87 -30.80 32.61
C LYS A 10 50.84 -30.50 34.13
N GLU A 11 49.92 -30.99 34.97
CA GLU A 11 48.80 -31.94 34.94
C GLU A 11 48.11 -31.85 36.34
N LEU A 12 46.96 -32.52 36.49
CA LEU A 12 46.11 -32.68 37.70
C LEU A 12 45.29 -31.44 38.13
N ALA A 13 43.98 -31.52 38.39
CA ALA A 13 43.27 -32.62 39.03
C ALA A 13 41.80 -32.75 38.57
N LEU A 14 41.36 -34.01 38.62
CA LEU A 14 40.00 -34.55 38.47
C LEU A 14 39.01 -34.10 39.57
N SER A 15 37.73 -34.14 39.19
CA SER A 15 36.50 -34.51 39.93
C SER A 15 35.40 -33.46 39.65
N HIS A 16 34.16 -33.78 39.29
CA HIS A 16 33.32 -34.94 39.55
C HIS A 16 32.33 -35.21 38.39
N GLN A 17 31.81 -36.44 38.36
CA GLN A 17 30.78 -36.96 37.45
C GLN A 17 29.37 -36.46 37.76
N GLU A 18 28.56 -36.31 36.71
CA GLU A 18 27.11 -36.62 36.52
C GLU A 18 26.81 -36.29 35.03
N GLN A 19 26.61 -37.22 34.07
CA GLN A 19 25.36 -37.92 33.67
C GLN A 19 24.12 -36.99 33.69
N GLU A 20 23.34 -36.71 32.64
CA GLU A 20 23.03 -37.21 31.28
C GLU A 20 22.82 -35.94 30.37
N ASP A 21 22.95 -35.94 29.04
CA ASP A 21 21.86 -36.26 28.10
C ASP A 21 22.36 -36.21 26.64
N ASP A 22 21.68 -37.02 25.82
CA ASP A 22 21.90 -37.34 24.41
C ASP A 22 21.56 -36.20 23.42
N ASP A 23 22.26 -36.27 22.28
CA ASP A 23 21.86 -35.93 20.90
C ASP A 23 21.19 -34.57 20.59
N ASP A 24 22.00 -33.60 20.14
CA ASP A 24 21.55 -32.42 19.41
C ASP A 24 22.33 -32.30 18.07
N GLU A 25 21.94 -33.10 17.08
CA GLU A 25 22.40 -32.99 15.69
C GLU A 25 21.67 -31.84 14.96
N GLY A 26 22.41 -30.75 14.73
CA GLY A 26 22.55 -30.12 13.41
C GLY A 26 21.30 -29.62 12.67
N TYR A 27 20.79 -28.42 13.04
CA TYR A 27 19.88 -27.62 12.20
C TYR A 27 20.61 -26.44 11.54
N TYR A 28 21.50 -26.72 10.58
CA TYR A 28 22.07 -25.71 9.68
C TYR A 28 22.29 -26.30 8.27
N SER A 29 21.23 -26.34 7.44
CA SER A 29 21.32 -26.13 5.98
C SER A 29 19.97 -26.36 5.28
N ASP A 30 19.20 -25.30 5.02
CA ASP A 30 18.08 -25.38 4.05
C ASP A 30 17.91 -24.10 3.20
N SER A 31 18.65 -23.03 3.49
CA SER A 31 18.56 -21.77 2.73
C SER A 31 19.28 -21.81 1.38
N ASP A 32 20.40 -22.51 1.28
CA ASP A 32 21.22 -22.59 0.05
C ASP A 32 20.65 -23.55 -1.01
N ASN A 33 19.79 -24.49 -0.59
CA ASN A 33 19.21 -25.48 -1.50
C ASN A 33 17.94 -24.95 -2.22
N SER A 34 17.24 -23.98 -1.62
CA SER A 34 15.98 -23.45 -2.17
C SER A 34 16.12 -22.63 -3.46
N LEU A 35 17.28 -22.01 -3.70
CA LEU A 35 17.57 -21.30 -4.95
C LEU A 35 17.95 -22.28 -6.07
N LYS A 36 18.57 -23.43 -5.73
CA LYS A 36 18.93 -24.47 -6.71
C LYS A 36 17.74 -25.35 -7.09
N THR A 37 16.78 -25.59 -6.19
CA THR A 37 15.57 -26.36 -6.49
C THR A 37 14.44 -25.54 -7.12
N ALA A 38 14.53 -24.20 -7.11
CA ALA A 38 13.52 -23.30 -7.72
C ALA A 38 13.89 -22.81 -9.13
N LEU A 39 15.09 -23.11 -9.63
CA LEU A 39 15.46 -22.85 -11.02
C LEU A 39 15.13 -24.10 -11.84
N PRO A 40 14.03 -24.11 -12.63
CA PRO A 40 13.73 -25.23 -13.51
C PRO A 40 14.90 -25.47 -14.47
N GLY A 41 15.15 -26.75 -14.77
CA GLY A 41 16.17 -27.16 -15.74
C GLY A 41 16.08 -26.34 -17.02
N HIS A 42 17.25 -25.92 -17.53
CA HIS A 42 17.43 -25.06 -18.69
C HIS A 42 16.83 -25.65 -19.98
N GLU A 43 15.54 -25.48 -20.20
CA GLU A 43 15.01 -25.32 -21.55
C GLU A 43 14.97 -23.82 -21.86
N ALA A 44 15.89 -23.37 -22.73
CA ALA A 44 16.17 -21.96 -23.01
C ALA A 44 14.96 -21.10 -23.47
N ASN A 45 13.79 -21.70 -23.68
CA ASN A 45 12.59 -21.09 -24.24
C ASN A 45 11.40 -20.97 -23.27
N ASN A 46 11.44 -21.56 -22.07
CA ASN A 46 10.25 -21.59 -21.19
C ASN A 46 10.53 -20.97 -19.81
N VAL A 47 10.48 -19.64 -19.72
CA VAL A 47 10.58 -18.92 -18.45
C VAL A 47 9.20 -18.77 -17.83
N ASP A 48 8.98 -19.41 -16.68
CA ASP A 48 7.83 -19.11 -15.84
C ASP A 48 8.09 -17.86 -15.01
N PHE A 49 7.71 -16.70 -15.58
CA PHE A 49 7.85 -15.41 -14.90
C PHE A 49 7.11 -15.35 -13.57
N ALA A 50 5.94 -16.00 -13.45
CA ALA A 50 5.14 -15.93 -12.23
C ALA A 50 5.85 -16.66 -11.08
N VAL A 51 6.38 -17.85 -11.35
CA VAL A 51 7.16 -18.64 -10.38
C VAL A 51 8.43 -17.92 -9.97
N LEU A 52 9.21 -17.39 -10.92
CA LEU A 52 10.46 -16.67 -10.61
C LEU A 52 10.20 -15.41 -9.79
N ILE A 53 9.21 -14.60 -10.17
CA ILE A 53 8.84 -13.38 -9.44
C ILE A 53 8.35 -13.72 -8.03
N HIS A 54 7.55 -14.78 -7.89
CA HIS A 54 7.10 -15.25 -6.59
C HIS A 54 8.27 -15.66 -5.69
N GLY A 55 9.23 -16.43 -6.23
CA GLY A 55 10.44 -16.83 -5.51
C GLY A 55 11.27 -15.64 -5.04
N LEU A 56 11.51 -14.67 -5.92
CA LEU A 56 12.25 -13.45 -5.58
C LEU A 56 11.55 -12.62 -4.49
N ARG A 57 10.23 -12.48 -4.53
CA ARG A 57 9.46 -11.80 -3.48
C ARG A 57 9.63 -12.48 -2.12
N ARG A 58 9.59 -13.81 -2.09
CA ARG A 58 9.81 -14.59 -0.86
C ARG A 58 11.23 -14.41 -0.32
N ILE A 59 12.24 -14.41 -1.19
CA ILE A 59 13.65 -14.16 -0.80
C ILE A 59 13.81 -12.73 -0.25
N ALA A 60 13.21 -11.74 -0.91
CA ALA A 60 13.24 -10.35 -0.46
C ALA A 60 12.68 -10.19 0.96
N ASP A 61 11.53 -10.82 1.24
CA ASP A 61 10.91 -10.81 2.56
C ASP A 61 11.71 -11.62 3.59
N LEU A 62 12.29 -12.76 3.21
CA LEU A 62 13.18 -13.52 4.10
C LEU A 62 14.39 -12.67 4.53
N LYS A 63 14.99 -11.90 3.62
CA LYS A 63 16.10 -10.98 3.93
C LYS A 63 15.71 -9.89 4.94
N ARG A 64 14.42 -9.53 4.98
CA ARG A 64 13.81 -8.57 5.93
C ARG A 64 13.35 -9.22 7.24
N GLY A 65 13.57 -10.53 7.42
CA GLY A 65 13.09 -11.28 8.59
C GLY A 65 11.60 -11.61 8.53
N ILE A 66 11.01 -11.68 7.33
CA ILE A 66 9.59 -11.94 7.12
C ILE A 66 9.41 -13.32 6.46
N ARG A 67 8.71 -14.22 7.14
CA ARG A 67 8.40 -15.57 6.63
C ARG A 67 7.03 -15.59 5.94
N TRP A 68 6.90 -16.42 4.91
CA TRP A 68 5.65 -16.59 4.16
C TRP A 68 5.03 -17.94 4.46
N ASP A 69 3.73 -17.94 4.68
CA ASP A 69 2.86 -19.10 4.63
C ASP A 69 1.75 -18.83 3.60
N VAL A 70 1.62 -19.72 2.61
CA VAL A 70 0.75 -19.55 1.45
C VAL A 70 -0.20 -20.73 1.32
N SER A 71 -1.50 -20.45 1.29
CA SER A 71 -2.55 -21.42 1.03
C SER A 71 -3.55 -20.85 0.05
N GLY A 72 -3.44 -21.24 -1.24
CA GLY A 72 -4.26 -20.68 -2.31
C GLY A 72 -3.95 -19.19 -2.52
N ASP A 73 -4.99 -18.35 -2.43
CA ASP A 73 -4.84 -16.89 -2.52
C ASP A 73 -4.64 -16.21 -1.14
N ARG A 74 -4.51 -16.98 -0.07
CA ARG A 74 -4.20 -16.47 1.27
C ARG A 74 -2.68 -16.46 1.48
N LEU A 75 -2.15 -15.28 1.77
CA LEU A 75 -0.75 -15.07 2.13
C LEU A 75 -0.66 -14.54 3.57
N ILE A 76 0.00 -15.29 4.44
CA ILE A 76 0.39 -14.85 5.78
C ILE A 76 1.89 -14.51 5.74
N ARG A 77 2.21 -13.30 6.18
CA ARG A 77 3.58 -12.77 6.30
C ARG A 77 3.88 -12.60 7.78
N GLU A 78 4.79 -13.38 8.34
CA GLU A 78 5.15 -13.31 9.76
C GLU A 78 6.50 -12.62 9.94
N VAL A 79 6.50 -11.49 10.65
CA VAL A 79 7.71 -10.74 11.01
C VAL A 79 8.35 -11.43 12.23
N ALA A 80 9.49 -12.09 12.01
CA ALA A 80 10.23 -12.79 13.06
C ALA A 80 11.31 -11.89 13.68
N ASP A 81 12.19 -11.32 12.85
CA ASP A 81 13.30 -10.46 13.26
C ASP A 81 13.33 -9.20 12.39
N GLY A 82 12.61 -8.17 12.80
CA GLY A 82 12.53 -6.91 12.04
C GLY A 82 13.91 -6.30 11.84
N LYS A 83 14.38 -6.20 10.59
CA LYS A 83 15.66 -5.54 10.26
C LYS A 83 15.51 -4.05 10.05
N ASP A 84 16.57 -3.30 10.35
CA ASP A 84 16.61 -1.84 10.17
C ASP A 84 16.63 -1.41 8.69
N SER A 85 17.07 -2.30 7.79
CA SER A 85 17.06 -2.08 6.35
C SER A 85 16.00 -2.93 5.66
N LEU A 86 15.14 -2.29 4.86
CA LEU A 86 14.18 -2.95 3.98
C LEU A 86 14.72 -3.18 2.55
N TYR A 87 15.97 -2.81 2.28
CA TYR A 87 16.59 -2.97 0.97
C TYR A 87 16.72 -4.46 0.59
N ALA A 88 16.28 -4.79 -0.62
CA ALA A 88 16.49 -6.11 -1.23
C ALA A 88 16.72 -5.94 -2.74
N ALA A 89 17.83 -6.49 -3.27
CA ALA A 89 18.14 -6.49 -4.70
C ALA A 89 17.04 -7.18 -5.52
N GLU A 90 16.37 -8.15 -4.91
CA GLU A 90 15.25 -8.92 -5.44
C GLU A 90 14.11 -8.02 -5.94
N ASP A 91 13.81 -6.91 -5.26
CA ASP A 91 12.75 -5.98 -5.70
C ASP A 91 13.08 -5.36 -7.07
N TYR A 92 14.37 -5.08 -7.31
CA TYR A 92 14.85 -4.55 -8.58
C TYR A 92 14.91 -5.63 -9.66
N ALA A 93 15.31 -6.85 -9.30
CA ALA A 93 15.27 -8.00 -10.19
C ALA A 93 13.83 -8.29 -10.67
N VAL A 94 12.84 -8.23 -9.76
CA VAL A 94 11.41 -8.35 -10.11
C VAL A 94 10.97 -7.24 -11.08
N GLN A 95 11.46 -6.00 -10.91
CA GLN A 95 11.15 -4.92 -11.85
C GLN A 95 11.70 -5.24 -13.25
N ILE A 96 12.95 -5.70 -13.37
CA ILE A 96 13.57 -6.09 -14.64
C ILE A 96 12.84 -7.27 -15.29
N LEU A 97 12.47 -8.29 -14.52
CA LEU A 97 11.68 -9.42 -15.01
C LEU A 97 10.33 -8.97 -15.56
N ASN A 98 9.66 -8.01 -14.91
CA ASN A 98 8.41 -7.45 -15.43
C ASN A 98 8.61 -6.65 -16.72
N ILE A 99 9.77 -6.02 -16.94
CA ILE A 99 10.11 -5.39 -18.23
C ILE A 99 10.17 -6.45 -19.34
N TYR A 100 10.87 -7.57 -19.10
CA TYR A 100 10.94 -8.67 -20.08
C TYR A 100 9.58 -9.33 -20.32
N ARG A 101 8.82 -9.58 -19.25
CA ARG A 101 7.47 -10.14 -19.33
C ARG A 101 6.53 -9.24 -20.13
N ALA A 102 6.59 -7.93 -19.90
CA ALA A 102 5.80 -6.95 -20.64
C ALA A 102 6.20 -6.88 -22.12
N ALA A 103 7.48 -6.98 -22.45
CA ALA A 103 7.95 -7.03 -23.82
C ALA A 103 7.58 -8.33 -24.55
N LYS A 104 7.64 -9.47 -23.84
CA LYS A 104 7.11 -10.75 -24.33
C LYS A 104 5.62 -10.60 -24.65
N ARG A 105 4.82 -10.14 -23.69
CA ARG A 105 3.38 -9.94 -23.89
C ARG A 105 3.08 -8.98 -25.04
N THR A 106 3.85 -7.91 -25.17
CA THR A 106 3.76 -6.95 -26.27
C THR A 106 3.98 -7.64 -27.62
N SER A 107 4.97 -8.52 -27.72
CA SER A 107 5.22 -9.29 -28.96
C SER A 107 4.06 -10.23 -29.28
N ASP A 108 3.59 -10.96 -28.26
CA ASP A 108 2.53 -11.96 -28.39
C ASP A 108 1.23 -11.32 -28.92
N VAL A 109 0.81 -10.14 -28.42
CA VAL A 109 -0.42 -9.47 -28.86
C VAL A 109 -0.34 -8.84 -30.28
N TYR A 110 0.86 -8.79 -30.85
CA TYR A 110 1.11 -8.44 -32.26
C TYR A 110 1.46 -9.66 -33.14
N GLY A 111 1.30 -10.87 -32.61
CA GLY A 111 1.60 -12.11 -33.37
C GLY A 111 3.08 -12.27 -33.70
N LYS A 112 3.97 -11.67 -32.89
CA LYS A 112 5.42 -11.81 -33.00
C LYS A 112 5.94 -12.79 -31.95
N ASN A 113 7.05 -13.47 -32.25
CA ASN A 113 7.66 -14.41 -31.30
C ASN A 113 8.32 -13.67 -30.13
N GLY A 114 7.72 -13.78 -28.93
CA GLY A 114 8.26 -13.21 -27.70
C GLY A 114 9.37 -14.01 -27.01
N ALA A 115 9.78 -15.18 -27.52
CA ALA A 115 10.77 -16.07 -26.88
C ALA A 115 12.13 -15.40 -26.62
N LEU A 116 12.51 -14.43 -27.45
CA LEU A 116 13.70 -13.61 -27.22
C LEU A 116 13.73 -12.98 -25.83
N PHE A 117 12.59 -12.45 -25.35
CA PHE A 117 12.51 -11.79 -24.05
C PHE A 117 12.56 -12.79 -22.88
N ALA A 118 12.07 -14.02 -23.09
CA ALA A 118 12.26 -15.11 -22.13
C ALA A 118 13.76 -15.50 -22.03
N SER A 119 14.45 -15.63 -23.16
CA SER A 119 15.90 -15.86 -23.17
C SER A 119 16.71 -14.72 -22.52
N MET A 120 16.28 -13.46 -22.71
CA MET A 120 16.87 -12.32 -22.00
C MET A 120 16.63 -12.39 -20.49
N ALA A 121 15.44 -12.83 -20.05
CA ALA A 121 15.15 -13.01 -18.63
C ALA A 121 16.03 -14.09 -18.00
N ASN A 122 16.22 -15.24 -18.65
CA ASN A 122 17.13 -16.30 -18.17
C ASN A 122 18.56 -15.80 -17.98
N ARG A 123 19.14 -15.19 -19.01
CA ARG A 123 20.49 -14.61 -18.90
C ARG A 123 20.60 -13.54 -17.82
N PHE A 124 19.53 -12.78 -17.60
CA PHE A 124 19.48 -11.82 -16.51
C PHE A 124 19.46 -12.51 -15.14
N MET A 125 18.76 -13.62 -14.98
CA MET A 125 18.74 -14.37 -13.72
C MET A 125 20.11 -15.00 -13.42
N ASP A 126 20.80 -15.53 -14.43
CA ASP A 126 22.20 -16.00 -14.29
C ASP A 126 23.12 -14.86 -13.84
N TYR A 127 22.93 -13.67 -14.44
CA TYR A 127 23.67 -12.47 -14.06
C TYR A 127 23.35 -12.02 -12.63
N TYR A 128 22.07 -11.95 -12.27
CA TYR A 128 21.61 -11.52 -10.95
C TYR A 128 22.16 -12.42 -9.84
N GLY A 129 22.22 -13.74 -10.05
CA GLY A 129 22.78 -14.69 -9.09
C GLY A 129 24.21 -14.39 -8.66
N ASN A 130 24.99 -13.72 -9.51
CA ASN A 130 26.38 -13.33 -9.23
C ASN A 130 26.53 -11.91 -8.65
N GLU A 131 25.44 -11.14 -8.56
CA GLU A 131 25.49 -9.68 -8.33
C GLU A 131 24.55 -9.24 -7.19
N VAL A 132 24.03 -10.18 -6.40
CA VAL A 132 22.98 -9.96 -5.38
C VAL A 132 23.35 -8.89 -4.34
N GLU A 133 24.64 -8.71 -4.06
CA GLU A 133 25.16 -7.80 -3.02
C GLU A 133 25.36 -6.35 -3.49
N LYS A 134 25.04 -6.03 -4.76
CA LYS A 134 25.21 -4.67 -5.27
C LYS A 134 24.27 -3.66 -4.61
N SER A 135 24.64 -2.38 -4.67
CA SER A 135 23.90 -1.27 -4.08
C SER A 135 22.61 -0.95 -4.80
N GLU A 136 21.74 -0.18 -4.14
CA GLU A 136 20.48 0.31 -4.73
C GLU A 136 20.70 1.13 -6.01
N GLU A 137 21.68 2.04 -6.00
CA GLU A 137 22.03 2.87 -7.16
C GLU A 137 22.43 2.03 -8.38
N PHE A 138 23.19 0.96 -8.15
CA PHE A 138 23.59 0.04 -9.21
C PHE A 138 22.35 -0.59 -9.86
N TRP A 139 21.40 -1.08 -9.06
CA TRP A 139 20.19 -1.71 -9.58
C TRP A 139 19.25 -0.73 -10.28
N ILE A 140 19.16 0.52 -9.81
CA ILE A 140 18.43 1.58 -10.52
C ILE A 140 19.03 1.79 -11.91
N GLN A 141 20.35 1.85 -12.04
CA GLN A 141 21.01 1.99 -13.34
C GLN A 141 20.83 0.74 -14.21
N LYS A 142 20.87 -0.45 -13.60
CA LYS A 142 20.62 -1.72 -14.30
C LYS A 142 19.21 -1.77 -14.90
N ILE A 143 18.19 -1.30 -14.17
CA ILE A 143 16.83 -1.17 -14.67
C ILE A 143 16.78 -0.29 -15.93
N LYS A 144 17.43 0.87 -15.91
CA LYS A 144 17.49 1.77 -17.08
C LYS A 144 18.14 1.07 -18.27
N ASN A 145 19.29 0.45 -18.05
CA ASN A 145 20.05 -0.24 -19.09
C ASN A 145 19.24 -1.38 -19.73
N GLU A 146 18.58 -2.23 -18.94
CA GLU A 146 17.76 -3.32 -19.47
C GLU A 146 16.49 -2.80 -20.16
N ASN A 147 15.87 -1.72 -19.65
CA ASN A 147 14.76 -1.06 -20.35
C ASN A 147 15.16 -0.59 -21.74
N THR A 148 16.26 0.16 -21.86
CA THR A 148 16.74 0.67 -23.16
C THR A 148 17.00 -0.46 -24.15
N LYS A 149 17.64 -1.55 -23.71
CA LYS A 149 17.85 -2.74 -24.54
C LYS A 149 16.54 -3.35 -25.04
N VAL A 150 15.55 -3.49 -24.14
CA VAL A 150 14.25 -4.06 -24.47
C VAL A 150 13.49 -3.18 -25.47
N VAL A 151 13.47 -1.87 -25.26
CA VAL A 151 12.85 -0.91 -26.19
C VAL A 151 13.51 -0.99 -27.57
N SER A 152 14.85 -1.05 -27.64
CA SER A 152 15.56 -1.21 -28.92
C SER A 152 15.23 -2.52 -29.63
N LYS A 153 14.98 -3.61 -28.89
CA LYS A 153 14.54 -4.88 -29.49
C LYS A 153 13.10 -4.77 -29.98
N LEU A 154 12.17 -4.25 -29.18
CA LEU A 154 10.79 -4.02 -29.59
C LEU A 154 10.67 -3.14 -30.84
N HIS A 155 11.50 -2.10 -30.95
CA HIS A 155 11.62 -1.29 -32.16
C HIS A 155 11.93 -2.16 -33.38
N LYS A 156 12.94 -3.02 -33.30
CA LYS A 156 13.36 -3.87 -34.44
C LYS A 156 12.31 -4.92 -34.84
N ILE A 157 11.61 -5.54 -33.88
CA ILE A 157 10.78 -6.73 -34.15
C ILE A 157 9.27 -6.50 -34.16
N VAL A 158 8.78 -5.48 -33.44
CA VAL A 158 7.34 -5.19 -33.30
C VAL A 158 6.97 -3.83 -33.89
N PHE A 159 7.79 -2.80 -33.66
CA PHE A 159 7.46 -1.40 -33.98
C PHE A 159 8.57 -0.69 -34.80
N PRO A 160 8.92 -1.17 -36.01
CA PRO A 160 10.05 -0.62 -36.78
C PRO A 160 9.85 0.81 -37.27
N ASN A 161 8.61 1.32 -37.19
CA ASN A 161 8.21 2.62 -37.70
C ASN A 161 7.75 3.58 -36.58
N GLN A 162 7.98 3.25 -35.30
CA GLN A 162 7.65 4.13 -34.18
C GLN A 162 8.92 4.63 -33.51
N ASP A 163 8.89 5.85 -33.00
CA ASP A 163 10.00 6.36 -32.19
C ASP A 163 10.15 5.58 -30.87
N MET A 164 11.36 5.63 -30.31
CA MET A 164 11.72 4.88 -29.12
C MET A 164 10.93 5.30 -27.88
N ASP A 165 10.53 6.57 -27.77
CA ASP A 165 9.76 7.09 -26.64
C ASP A 165 8.32 6.56 -26.65
N ALA A 166 7.70 6.49 -27.82
CA ALA A 166 6.38 5.87 -28.01
C ALA A 166 6.41 4.39 -27.64
N ILE A 167 7.47 3.67 -28.03
CA ILE A 167 7.66 2.26 -27.68
C ILE A 167 7.87 2.11 -26.17
N ASN A 168 8.68 2.96 -25.54
CA ASN A 168 8.88 2.96 -24.09
C ASN A 168 7.55 3.21 -23.36
N LYS A 169 6.73 4.16 -23.81
CA LYS A 169 5.37 4.39 -23.26
C LYS A 169 4.48 3.17 -23.38
N LYS A 170 4.49 2.46 -24.52
CA LYS A 170 3.77 1.19 -24.69
C LYS A 170 4.30 0.11 -23.74
N LEU A 171 5.61 -0.03 -23.59
CA LEU A 171 6.21 -0.97 -22.65
C LEU A 171 5.79 -0.67 -21.19
N ARG A 172 5.86 0.60 -20.77
CA ARG A 172 5.39 1.05 -19.44
C ARG A 172 3.91 0.75 -19.22
N LEU A 173 3.10 0.89 -20.26
CA LEU A 173 1.69 0.52 -20.22
C LEU A 173 1.52 -0.99 -20.02
N ALA A 174 2.23 -1.81 -20.79
CA ALA A 174 2.16 -3.26 -20.72
C ALA A 174 2.59 -3.82 -19.35
N GLU A 175 3.59 -3.24 -18.70
CA GLU A 175 3.97 -3.61 -17.32
C GLU A 175 2.83 -3.49 -16.31
N ASN A 176 1.89 -2.56 -16.53
CA ASN A 176 0.73 -2.44 -15.65
C ASN A 176 -0.24 -3.62 -15.80
N TYR A 177 -0.19 -4.35 -16.91
CA TYR A 177 -1.08 -5.49 -17.18
C TYR A 177 -0.44 -6.83 -16.79
N VAL A 178 0.88 -6.98 -16.87
CA VAL A 178 1.53 -8.28 -16.59
C VAL A 178 1.42 -8.75 -15.15
N GLY A 179 1.04 -7.86 -14.22
CA GLY A 179 0.68 -8.27 -12.86
C GLY A 179 -0.53 -9.19 -12.79
N LEU A 180 -1.43 -9.15 -13.79
CA LEU A 180 -2.62 -10.00 -13.86
C LEU A 180 -2.30 -11.47 -14.15
N ASP A 181 -1.06 -11.77 -14.55
CA ASP A 181 -0.58 -13.15 -14.66
C ASP A 181 -0.14 -13.71 -13.28
N ASP A 182 0.04 -12.87 -12.24
CA ASP A 182 0.39 -13.29 -10.88
C ASP A 182 -0.84 -13.65 -10.05
N THR A 183 -0.65 -14.45 -8.99
CA THR A 183 -1.64 -14.61 -7.93
C THR A 183 -1.85 -13.28 -7.19
N HIS A 184 -3.11 -12.85 -7.06
CA HIS A 184 -3.49 -11.71 -6.24
C HIS A 184 -3.93 -12.17 -4.85
N TYR A 185 -3.16 -11.82 -3.81
CA TYR A 185 -3.32 -12.36 -2.47
C TYR A 185 -4.29 -11.56 -1.59
N ASN A 186 -5.01 -12.26 -0.72
CA ASN A 186 -5.48 -11.74 0.57
C ASN A 186 -4.31 -11.79 1.55
N VAL A 187 -3.86 -10.63 2.03
CA VAL A 187 -2.59 -10.53 2.78
C VAL A 187 -2.87 -10.30 4.26
N THR A 188 -2.30 -11.14 5.11
CA THR A 188 -2.19 -10.86 6.56
C THR A 188 -0.71 -10.71 6.89
N THR A 189 -0.32 -9.64 7.58
CA THR A 189 1.03 -9.50 8.12
C THR A 189 0.98 -9.48 9.64
N THR A 190 1.58 -10.48 10.29
CA THR A 190 1.64 -10.60 11.75
C THR A 190 2.98 -10.13 12.28
N PHE A 191 2.97 -9.47 13.42
CA PHE A 191 4.15 -8.86 14.04
C PHE A 191 3.91 -8.70 15.55
N THR A 192 4.95 -8.39 16.30
CA THR A 192 4.90 -8.30 17.76
C THR A 192 5.33 -6.92 18.25
N ILE A 193 4.66 -6.40 19.27
CA ILE A 193 5.06 -5.18 20.00
C ILE A 193 5.05 -5.52 21.48
N GLU A 194 6.18 -5.38 22.17
CA GLU A 194 6.32 -5.69 23.61
C GLU A 194 5.73 -7.06 23.98
N GLY A 195 6.02 -8.10 23.18
CA GLY A 195 5.53 -9.47 23.40
C GLY A 195 4.07 -9.72 23.00
N LYS A 196 3.30 -8.70 22.62
CA LYS A 196 1.91 -8.85 22.14
C LYS A 196 1.87 -8.98 20.62
N LYS A 197 1.15 -9.97 20.12
CA LYS A 197 1.03 -10.26 18.68
C LYS A 197 -0.14 -9.50 18.05
N PHE A 198 0.13 -8.88 16.91
CA PHE A 198 -0.80 -8.09 16.11
C PHE A 198 -0.86 -8.60 14.67
N GLY A 199 -1.89 -8.19 13.93
CA GLY A 199 -2.06 -8.51 12.52
C GLY A 199 -2.61 -7.34 11.71
N LEU A 200 -2.02 -7.08 10.56
CA LEU A 200 -2.55 -6.21 9.51
C LEU A 200 -3.14 -7.09 8.41
N GLU A 201 -4.46 -7.13 8.29
CA GLU A 201 -5.13 -7.90 7.25
C GLU A 201 -5.72 -6.98 6.19
N ASP A 202 -5.36 -7.21 4.93
CA ASP A 202 -5.91 -6.56 3.74
C ASP A 202 -6.48 -7.62 2.81
N LYS A 203 -7.82 -7.70 2.80
CA LYS A 203 -8.58 -8.62 1.95
C LYS A 203 -9.08 -7.93 0.72
N LYS A 204 -9.14 -8.70 -0.35
CA LYS A 204 -9.82 -8.29 -1.56
C LYS A 204 -11.31 -8.03 -1.23
N TRP A 205 -11.76 -6.80 -1.41
CA TRP A 205 -13.12 -6.32 -1.13
C TRP A 205 -14.06 -6.33 -2.34
N LEU A 206 -13.68 -5.79 -3.50
CA LEU A 206 -14.62 -5.49 -4.58
C LEU A 206 -14.37 -6.34 -5.83
N THR A 207 -15.41 -7.02 -6.30
CA THR A 207 -15.46 -7.64 -7.63
C THR A 207 -16.28 -6.80 -8.59
N LEU A 208 -16.09 -6.97 -9.90
CA LEU A 208 -16.93 -6.29 -10.89
C LEU A 208 -18.42 -6.64 -10.68
N THR A 209 -19.27 -5.61 -10.73
CA THR A 209 -20.73 -5.78 -10.78
C THR A 209 -21.14 -6.51 -12.06
N GLU A 210 -22.33 -7.12 -12.09
CA GLU A 210 -22.81 -7.81 -13.30
C GLU A 210 -22.86 -6.88 -14.52
N ARG A 211 -23.31 -5.65 -14.33
CA ARG A 211 -23.30 -4.62 -15.38
C ARG A 211 -21.88 -4.34 -15.90
N GLN A 212 -20.89 -4.25 -15.02
CA GLN A 212 -19.49 -4.07 -15.44
C GLN A 212 -18.98 -5.31 -16.18
N LYS A 213 -19.25 -6.53 -15.69
CA LYS A 213 -18.90 -7.78 -16.39
C LYS A 213 -19.46 -7.82 -17.81
N GLN A 214 -20.74 -7.49 -17.98
CA GLN A 214 -21.37 -7.40 -19.30
C GLN A 214 -20.74 -6.32 -20.19
N ALA A 215 -20.31 -5.20 -19.62
CA ALA A 215 -19.57 -4.17 -20.36
C ALA A 215 -18.20 -4.66 -20.84
N TYR A 216 -17.49 -5.49 -20.08
CA TYR A 216 -16.23 -6.12 -20.50
C TYR A 216 -16.43 -7.21 -21.57
N LEU A 217 -17.44 -8.06 -21.40
CA LEU A 217 -17.82 -9.08 -22.40
C LEU A 217 -18.14 -8.41 -23.75
N ASN A 218 -18.90 -7.32 -23.70
CA ASN A 218 -19.27 -6.52 -24.88
C ASN A 218 -18.31 -5.35 -25.16
N ARG A 219 -17.08 -5.36 -24.65
CA ARG A 219 -16.16 -4.20 -24.67
C ARG A 219 -16.00 -3.56 -26.05
N LYS A 220 -15.97 -4.36 -27.13
CA LYS A 220 -15.78 -3.86 -28.50
C LYS A 220 -16.90 -2.89 -28.94
N SER A 221 -18.09 -2.96 -28.34
CA SER A 221 -19.17 -1.99 -28.58
C SER A 221 -19.14 -0.78 -27.64
N GLN A 222 -18.43 -0.88 -26.51
CA GLN A 222 -18.41 0.14 -25.46
C GLN A 222 -17.59 1.38 -25.85
N LYS A 223 -18.14 2.56 -25.51
CA LYS A 223 -17.47 3.84 -25.76
C LYS A 223 -16.12 3.95 -25.04
N TRP A 224 -16.03 3.47 -23.81
CA TRP A 224 -14.79 3.53 -23.02
C TRP A 224 -13.65 2.72 -23.65
N TYR A 225 -13.97 1.63 -24.36
CA TYR A 225 -12.98 0.75 -24.99
C TYR A 225 -12.52 1.30 -26.33
N LYS A 226 -13.46 1.75 -27.18
CA LYS A 226 -13.20 2.27 -28.53
C LYS A 226 -12.23 3.47 -28.54
N ARG A 227 -12.15 4.22 -27.44
CA ARG A 227 -11.25 5.38 -27.29
C ARG A 227 -9.83 5.01 -26.83
N LEU A 228 -9.61 3.80 -26.35
CA LEU A 228 -8.28 3.39 -25.87
C LEU A 228 -7.32 3.28 -27.05
N ASP A 229 -6.03 3.51 -26.79
CA ASP A 229 -4.99 3.25 -27.80
C ASP A 229 -5.14 1.81 -28.33
N PRO A 230 -5.00 1.56 -29.64
CA PRO A 230 -5.14 0.21 -30.20
C PRO A 230 -4.24 -0.84 -29.54
N PHE A 231 -3.10 -0.43 -28.98
CA PHE A 231 -2.26 -1.33 -28.19
C PHE A 231 -2.89 -1.70 -26.84
N GLU A 232 -3.48 -0.74 -26.13
CA GLU A 232 -4.17 -1.01 -24.86
C GLU A 232 -5.39 -1.93 -25.08
N GLN A 233 -6.14 -1.71 -26.16
CA GLN A 233 -7.23 -2.59 -26.59
C GLN A 233 -6.77 -4.06 -26.71
N LYS A 234 -5.63 -4.29 -27.37
CA LYS A 234 -5.03 -5.63 -27.50
C LYS A 234 -4.64 -6.24 -26.15
N LEU A 235 -4.12 -5.45 -25.21
CA LEU A 235 -3.80 -5.93 -23.86
C LEU A 235 -5.08 -6.34 -23.11
N ILE A 236 -6.14 -5.53 -23.19
CA ILE A 236 -7.43 -5.87 -22.57
C ILE A 236 -8.02 -7.13 -23.18
N ASP A 237 -7.93 -7.29 -24.51
CA ASP A 237 -8.35 -8.51 -25.19
C ASP A 237 -7.61 -9.74 -24.67
N ALA A 238 -6.29 -9.63 -24.48
CA ALA A 238 -5.45 -10.72 -23.98
C ALA A 238 -5.71 -11.07 -22.50
N TYR A 239 -6.10 -10.10 -21.68
CA TYR A 239 -6.33 -10.27 -20.24
C TYR A 239 -7.82 -10.28 -19.84
N LEU A 240 -8.75 -10.38 -20.81
CA LEU A 240 -10.19 -10.29 -20.54
C LEU A 240 -10.64 -11.23 -19.42
N ASN A 241 -10.19 -12.48 -19.45
CA ASN A 241 -10.58 -13.48 -18.46
C ASN A 241 -10.12 -13.10 -17.05
N LYS A 242 -8.96 -12.45 -16.92
CA LYS A 242 -8.44 -11.96 -15.64
C LYS A 242 -9.26 -10.82 -15.05
N PHE A 243 -9.84 -9.97 -15.89
CA PHE A 243 -10.77 -8.94 -15.41
C PHE A 243 -12.10 -9.55 -14.93
N LEU A 244 -12.53 -10.65 -15.53
CA LEU A 244 -13.83 -11.27 -15.27
C LEU A 244 -13.82 -12.31 -14.14
N ASP A 245 -12.67 -12.89 -13.81
CA ASP A 245 -12.58 -14.01 -12.86
C ASP A 245 -12.86 -13.63 -11.40
N GLY A 246 -12.88 -12.34 -11.06
CA GLY A 246 -13.09 -11.84 -9.70
C GLY A 246 -11.93 -12.09 -8.73
N ASN A 247 -10.87 -12.76 -9.19
CA ASN A 247 -9.69 -13.07 -8.39
C ASN A 247 -8.60 -12.00 -8.54
N HIS A 248 -8.59 -11.26 -9.66
CA HIS A 248 -7.61 -10.22 -9.93
C HIS A 248 -8.21 -8.81 -9.82
N TYR A 249 -7.36 -7.89 -9.41
CA TYR A 249 -7.67 -6.49 -9.23
C TYR A 249 -7.18 -5.69 -10.39
N ILE A 250 -7.97 -4.68 -10.78
CA ILE A 250 -7.52 -3.69 -11.76
C ILE A 250 -6.35 -2.92 -11.14
N PRO A 251 -5.15 -2.99 -11.72
CA PRO A 251 -4.00 -2.24 -11.25
C PRO A 251 -4.22 -0.73 -11.32
N THR A 252 -3.67 0.00 -10.37
CA THR A 252 -3.96 1.42 -10.15
C THR A 252 -3.48 2.35 -11.27
N GLN A 253 -2.60 1.87 -12.12
CA GLN A 253 -2.09 2.55 -13.31
C GLN A 253 -3.04 2.41 -14.49
N ILE A 254 -3.92 1.40 -14.49
CA ILE A 254 -4.92 1.17 -15.53
C ILE A 254 -6.16 2.02 -15.24
N ARG A 255 -6.04 3.33 -15.45
CA ARG A 255 -6.98 4.33 -14.92
C ARG A 255 -8.22 4.61 -15.78
N ASN A 256 -8.31 3.89 -16.88
CA ASN A 256 -9.18 4.22 -18.00
C ASN A 256 -10.38 3.27 -18.11
N LEU A 257 -10.42 2.25 -17.23
CA LEU A 257 -11.37 1.16 -17.28
C LEU A 257 -12.42 1.24 -16.17
N PRO A 258 -13.65 0.73 -16.41
CA PRO A 258 -14.65 0.49 -15.38
C PRO A 258 -14.16 -0.50 -14.32
N GLY A 259 -14.42 -0.19 -13.05
CA GLY A 259 -14.08 -1.00 -11.88
C GLY A 259 -13.20 -0.24 -10.88
N CYS A 260 -13.49 -0.43 -9.59
CA CYS A 260 -12.65 0.02 -8.50
C CYS A 260 -11.27 -0.66 -8.55
N ARG A 261 -10.24 0.11 -8.21
CA ARG A 261 -8.83 -0.30 -8.32
C ARG A 261 -8.20 -0.35 -6.95
N ASN A 262 -7.25 -1.26 -6.77
CA ASN A 262 -6.48 -1.39 -5.52
C ASN A 262 -7.36 -1.31 -4.26
N ALA A 263 -8.51 -2.00 -4.29
CA ALA A 263 -9.58 -1.82 -3.32
C ALA A 263 -9.52 -2.89 -2.24
N TYR A 264 -9.25 -2.54 -0.99
CA TYR A 264 -9.14 -3.52 0.09
C TYR A 264 -10.07 -3.20 1.24
N GLN A 265 -10.49 -4.26 1.90
CA GLN A 265 -11.06 -4.22 3.23
C GLN A 265 -9.92 -4.52 4.21
N LYS A 266 -9.70 -3.57 5.12
CA LYS A 266 -8.64 -3.65 6.11
C LYS A 266 -9.19 -4.00 7.47
N ARG A 267 -8.53 -4.93 8.17
CA ARG A 267 -8.79 -5.29 9.56
C ARG A 267 -7.48 -5.26 10.35
N ILE A 268 -7.56 -4.70 11.55
CA ILE A 268 -6.44 -4.66 12.50
C ILE A 268 -6.77 -5.68 13.57
N LEU A 269 -5.85 -6.61 13.83
CA LEU A 269 -6.05 -7.75 14.70
C LEU A 269 -5.09 -7.67 15.90
N ALA A 270 -5.57 -8.07 17.07
CA ALA A 270 -4.75 -8.48 18.20
C ALA A 270 -4.97 -9.97 18.45
N TYR A 271 -3.93 -10.69 18.84
CA TYR A 271 -4.00 -12.12 19.14
C TYR A 271 -3.86 -12.35 20.64
N ASP A 272 -4.67 -13.26 21.19
CA ASP A 272 -4.50 -13.75 22.56
C ASP A 272 -3.36 -14.78 22.66
N GLN A 273 -3.13 -15.31 23.87
CA GLN A 273 -2.11 -16.34 24.13
C GLN A 273 -2.35 -17.65 23.39
N ASN A 274 -3.59 -17.92 22.97
CA ASN A 274 -4.00 -19.09 22.19
C ASN A 274 -4.03 -18.79 20.69
N ASN A 275 -3.51 -17.63 20.27
CA ASN A 275 -3.47 -17.17 18.88
C ASN A 275 -4.87 -16.97 18.26
N ASN A 276 -5.90 -16.68 19.08
CA ASN A 276 -7.22 -16.28 18.59
C ASN A 276 -7.25 -14.78 18.26
N PRO A 277 -7.75 -14.39 17.07
CA PRO A 277 -7.76 -12.99 16.66
C PRO A 277 -8.98 -12.23 17.19
N THR A 278 -8.75 -11.05 17.77
CA THR A 278 -9.76 -10.01 18.04
C THR A 278 -9.59 -8.85 17.07
N VAL A 279 -10.68 -8.38 16.47
CA VAL A 279 -10.64 -7.23 15.55
C VAL A 279 -10.68 -5.92 16.35
N LEU A 280 -9.63 -5.11 16.20
CA LEU A 280 -9.50 -3.80 16.84
C LEU A 280 -10.18 -2.68 16.04
N GLY A 281 -10.27 -2.85 14.71
CA GLY A 281 -10.86 -1.86 13.82
C GLY A 281 -11.00 -2.37 12.39
N ARG A 282 -11.91 -1.74 11.63
CA ARG A 282 -12.18 -2.03 10.21
C ARG A 282 -12.33 -0.75 9.42
N TYR A 283 -11.74 -0.70 8.23
CA TYR A 283 -11.95 0.38 7.26
C TYR A 283 -11.63 -0.11 5.84
N TYR A 284 -11.83 0.74 4.84
CA TYR A 284 -11.60 0.42 3.44
C TYR A 284 -10.65 1.42 2.80
N HIS A 285 -9.91 0.98 1.78
CA HIS A 285 -9.15 1.88 0.93
C HIS A 285 -9.26 1.48 -0.54
N SER A 286 -9.04 2.44 -1.43
CA SER A 286 -9.00 2.19 -2.87
C SER A 286 -8.06 3.16 -3.60
N GLY A 287 -7.84 2.94 -4.89
CA GLY A 287 -7.44 4.00 -5.82
C GLY A 287 -8.58 4.99 -6.04
N ALA A 288 -8.29 6.12 -6.71
CA ALA A 288 -9.31 7.10 -7.01
C ALA A 288 -10.49 6.50 -7.81
N LEU A 289 -11.71 6.83 -7.41
CA LEU A 289 -12.94 6.32 -8.04
C LEU A 289 -13.12 6.85 -9.46
N VAL A 290 -12.47 7.96 -9.79
CA VAL A 290 -12.58 8.59 -11.10
C VAL A 290 -11.79 7.86 -12.18
N SER A 291 -12.32 7.94 -13.39
CA SER A 291 -11.54 7.75 -14.62
C SER A 291 -10.69 8.99 -14.88
N LEU A 292 -9.38 8.81 -15.05
CA LEU A 292 -8.42 9.92 -15.22
C LEU A 292 -8.08 10.25 -16.65
N ILE A 293 -8.98 9.93 -17.57
CA ILE A 293 -8.81 10.28 -18.98
C ILE A 293 -9.02 11.78 -19.14
N GLN A 294 -7.96 12.49 -19.53
CA GLN A 294 -8.04 13.83 -20.09
C GLN A 294 -8.75 13.71 -21.44
N ASP A 295 -10.04 14.02 -21.49
CA ASP A 295 -10.87 13.72 -22.66
C ASP A 295 -11.69 14.93 -23.13
N LYS A 296 -12.13 14.85 -24.40
CA LYS A 296 -13.07 15.81 -25.02
C LYS A 296 -14.53 15.52 -24.66
N ASP A 297 -14.85 14.27 -24.30
CA ASP A 297 -16.20 13.86 -23.85
C ASP A 297 -16.18 13.50 -22.34
N PRO A 298 -16.56 14.44 -21.46
CA PRO A 298 -16.57 14.20 -20.02
C PRO A 298 -17.61 13.16 -19.57
N THR A 299 -18.57 12.79 -20.43
CA THR A 299 -19.66 11.88 -20.05
C THR A 299 -19.17 10.46 -19.78
N ILE A 300 -18.17 9.97 -20.52
CA ILE A 300 -17.63 8.62 -20.31
C ILE A 300 -16.89 8.53 -18.97
N SER A 301 -16.08 9.54 -18.65
CA SER A 301 -15.38 9.58 -17.36
C SER A 301 -16.36 9.69 -16.20
N GLN A 302 -17.45 10.45 -16.34
CA GLN A 302 -18.53 10.50 -15.36
C GLN A 302 -19.26 9.15 -15.23
N GLN A 303 -19.55 8.47 -16.34
CA GLN A 303 -20.18 7.15 -16.33
C GLN A 303 -19.33 6.12 -15.57
N ILE A 304 -18.03 6.01 -15.88
CA ILE A 304 -17.13 5.09 -15.17
C ILE A 304 -17.08 5.44 -13.67
N THR A 305 -16.99 6.74 -13.36
CA THR A 305 -16.95 7.22 -11.98
C THR A 305 -18.22 6.83 -11.21
N GLN A 306 -19.40 6.98 -11.84
CA GLN A 306 -20.67 6.57 -11.27
C GLN A 306 -20.79 5.05 -11.12
N GLU A 307 -20.33 4.27 -12.11
CA GLU A 307 -20.34 2.81 -12.04
C GLU A 307 -19.41 2.29 -10.93
N ASN A 308 -18.25 2.91 -10.72
CA ASN A 308 -17.35 2.60 -9.61
C ASN A 308 -18.00 2.92 -8.25
N TRP A 309 -18.74 4.02 -8.15
CA TRP A 309 -19.50 4.33 -6.94
C TRP A 309 -20.64 3.33 -6.69
N ASN A 310 -21.36 2.94 -7.73
CA ASN A 310 -22.41 1.92 -7.64
C ASN A 310 -21.84 0.56 -7.19
N GLN A 311 -20.64 0.21 -7.65
CA GLN A 311 -19.93 -0.99 -7.19
C GLN A 311 -19.70 -0.95 -5.67
N ILE A 312 -19.25 0.19 -5.13
CA ILE A 312 -19.09 0.37 -3.68
C ILE A 312 -20.44 0.27 -2.95
N LEU A 313 -21.48 0.93 -3.45
CA LEU A 313 -22.80 0.92 -2.82
C LEU A 313 -23.41 -0.48 -2.76
N GLN A 314 -23.24 -1.29 -3.80
CA GLN A 314 -23.70 -2.69 -3.80
C GLN A 314 -23.03 -3.53 -2.71
N HIS A 315 -21.78 -3.23 -2.38
CA HIS A 315 -21.03 -3.92 -1.32
C HIS A 315 -21.25 -3.33 0.09
N ALA A 316 -21.57 -2.04 0.21
CA ALA A 316 -21.73 -1.35 1.50
C ALA A 316 -23.08 -1.59 2.19
N GLN A 317 -24.07 -2.20 1.50
CA GLN A 317 -25.43 -2.45 2.01
C GLN A 317 -26.07 -1.19 2.64
N ASP A 318 -26.98 -1.37 3.61
CA ASP A 318 -27.75 -0.30 4.26
C ASP A 318 -26.91 0.60 5.20
N GLN A 319 -25.69 0.20 5.57
CA GLN A 319 -24.83 0.93 6.51
C GLN A 319 -24.31 2.25 5.93
N GLY A 320 -24.33 2.39 4.60
CA GLY A 320 -23.69 3.49 3.89
C GLY A 320 -22.17 3.45 4.03
N ILE A 321 -21.48 4.42 3.43
CA ILE A 321 -20.03 4.56 3.53
C ILE A 321 -19.65 6.04 3.42
N GLU A 322 -18.71 6.47 4.26
CA GLU A 322 -18.11 7.80 4.18
C GLU A 322 -16.85 7.70 3.32
N VAL A 323 -16.66 8.66 2.41
CA VAL A 323 -15.59 8.63 1.40
C VAL A 323 -14.66 9.80 1.59
N MET A 324 -13.39 9.53 1.84
CA MET A 324 -12.36 10.53 2.08
C MET A 324 -11.34 10.59 0.93
N SER A 325 -11.20 11.77 0.32
CA SER A 325 -10.17 12.04 -0.69
C SER A 325 -8.96 12.73 -0.06
N LEU A 326 -7.78 12.15 -0.29
CA LEU A 326 -6.46 12.65 0.15
C LEU A 326 -5.75 13.51 -0.92
N ASN A 327 -6.47 13.85 -1.99
CA ASN A 327 -5.95 14.54 -3.18
C ASN A 327 -5.93 16.07 -3.01
N HIS A 328 -5.39 16.81 -3.97
CA HIS A 328 -5.44 18.28 -3.97
C HIS A 328 -6.55 18.81 -4.88
N ASN A 329 -7.39 19.69 -4.36
CA ASN A 329 -8.49 20.29 -5.11
C ASN A 329 -8.07 21.58 -5.83
N THR A 330 -6.97 21.52 -6.56
CA THR A 330 -6.44 22.64 -7.35
C THR A 330 -6.22 22.23 -8.80
N ASP A 331 -6.22 23.21 -9.69
CA ASP A 331 -5.66 23.11 -11.04
C ASP A 331 -4.34 23.88 -11.05
N PHE A 332 -3.33 23.38 -10.32
CA PHE A 332 -2.03 24.05 -10.27
C PHE A 332 -1.13 23.56 -11.41
N ILE A 333 -0.80 24.47 -12.33
CA ILE A 333 0.20 24.26 -13.37
C ILE A 333 1.47 24.92 -12.87
N VAL A 334 2.53 24.13 -12.66
CA VAL A 334 3.86 24.68 -12.42
C VAL A 334 4.58 24.73 -13.77
N PRO A 335 5.03 25.91 -14.24
CA PRO A 335 5.90 25.97 -15.41
C PRO A 335 7.09 25.01 -15.21
N PHE A 336 7.43 24.21 -16.22
CA PHE A 336 8.49 23.17 -16.21
C PHE A 336 8.21 21.87 -15.43
N LEU A 337 7.40 21.85 -14.36
CA LEU A 337 7.10 20.63 -13.62
C LEU A 337 5.77 19.95 -14.03
N GLY A 338 4.95 20.62 -14.86
CA GLY A 338 3.72 20.07 -15.43
C GLY A 338 2.46 20.31 -14.59
N ASN A 339 1.37 19.62 -14.94
CA ASN A 339 0.08 19.74 -14.28
C ASN A 339 0.02 18.88 -13.00
N PHE A 340 0.01 19.52 -11.84
CA PHE A 340 -0.16 18.87 -10.52
C PHE A 340 -1.60 18.90 -10.03
N GLY A 341 -2.52 19.47 -10.82
CA GLY A 341 -3.89 19.63 -10.41
C GLY A 341 -4.60 18.29 -10.24
N GLU A 342 -5.20 18.06 -9.09
CA GLU A 342 -6.00 16.87 -8.79
C GLU A 342 -7.49 17.22 -8.58
N LYS A 343 -7.92 18.45 -8.91
CA LYS A 343 -9.34 18.86 -8.86
C LYS A 343 -10.25 17.95 -9.70
N HIS A 344 -9.75 17.49 -10.84
CA HIS A 344 -10.43 16.51 -11.70
C HIS A 344 -10.63 15.12 -11.05
N ILE A 345 -10.01 14.87 -9.88
CA ILE A 345 -10.31 13.74 -8.99
C ILE A 345 -11.35 14.15 -7.95
N VAL A 346 -11.10 15.25 -7.24
CA VAL A 346 -11.88 15.63 -6.05
C VAL A 346 -13.33 15.99 -6.39
N GLU A 347 -13.54 16.90 -7.35
CA GLU A 347 -14.87 17.45 -7.63
C GLU A 347 -15.86 16.42 -8.21
N PRO A 348 -15.47 15.54 -9.17
CA PRO A 348 -16.37 14.48 -9.62
C PRO A 348 -16.76 13.52 -8.52
N VAL A 349 -15.82 13.10 -7.65
CA VAL A 349 -16.16 12.20 -6.53
C VAL A 349 -17.08 12.89 -5.52
N LYS A 350 -16.81 14.15 -5.19
CA LYS A 350 -17.69 14.95 -4.32
C LYS A 350 -19.12 14.99 -4.87
N ARG A 351 -19.29 15.14 -6.19
CA ARG A 351 -20.59 15.18 -6.86
C ARG A 351 -21.34 13.85 -6.76
N ILE A 352 -20.68 12.72 -7.05
CA ILE A 352 -21.35 11.40 -7.05
C ILE A 352 -21.65 10.90 -5.62
N VAL A 353 -20.73 11.15 -4.68
CA VAL A 353 -20.85 10.68 -3.29
C VAL A 353 -21.83 11.54 -2.51
N GLY A 354 -21.88 12.84 -2.84
CA GLY A 354 -22.69 13.83 -2.16
C GLY A 354 -21.99 14.39 -0.91
N ALA A 355 -22.25 15.68 -0.63
CA ALA A 355 -21.57 16.44 0.42
C ALA A 355 -21.74 15.86 1.83
N LYS A 356 -22.80 15.09 2.09
CA LYS A 356 -23.05 14.47 3.41
C LYS A 356 -22.06 13.32 3.71
N ARG A 357 -21.60 12.60 2.68
CA ARG A 357 -20.72 11.43 2.82
C ARG A 357 -19.28 11.69 2.41
N PHE A 358 -18.99 12.84 1.82
CA PHE A 358 -17.68 13.17 1.28
C PHE A 358 -16.81 13.97 2.27
N ILE A 359 -15.57 13.51 2.45
CA ILE A 359 -14.53 14.17 3.23
C ILE A 359 -13.38 14.53 2.27
N TYR A 360 -12.81 15.73 2.44
CA TYR A 360 -11.69 16.22 1.65
C TYR A 360 -10.60 16.77 2.58
N LEU A 361 -9.40 16.15 2.52
CA LEU A 361 -8.22 16.52 3.30
C LEU A 361 -6.98 16.50 2.39
N PRO A 362 -6.39 17.67 2.05
CA PRO A 362 -5.19 17.72 1.21
C PRO A 362 -3.93 17.37 2.01
N ILE A 363 -3.28 16.27 1.68
CA ILE A 363 -2.17 15.73 2.49
C ILE A 363 -0.76 16.14 2.00
N ASN A 364 -0.58 16.81 0.84
CA ASN A 364 0.73 17.39 0.44
C ASN A 364 0.73 18.93 0.34
N HIS A 365 1.95 19.49 0.32
CA HIS A 365 2.31 20.91 0.28
C HIS A 365 1.66 21.75 -0.85
N ILE A 366 1.12 21.14 -1.91
CA ILE A 366 0.59 21.86 -3.08
C ILE A 366 -0.91 22.19 -2.90
N GLY A 367 -1.63 21.52 -2.00
CA GLY A 367 -3.07 21.79 -1.76
C GLY A 367 -3.37 22.85 -0.70
N THR A 368 -2.35 23.59 -0.29
CA THR A 368 -2.35 24.50 0.86
C THR A 368 -3.30 25.70 0.70
N LEU A 369 -3.79 25.97 -0.51
CA LEU A 369 -4.77 27.02 -0.82
C LEU A 369 -6.22 26.50 -0.92
N THR A 370 -6.46 25.21 -0.69
CA THR A 370 -7.80 24.62 -0.80
C THR A 370 -8.48 24.52 0.55
N ARG A 371 -9.82 24.70 0.55
CA ARG A 371 -10.62 24.56 1.77
C ARG A 371 -10.94 23.08 2.02
N PRO A 372 -10.49 22.49 3.13
CA PRO A 372 -10.80 21.11 3.47
C PRO A 372 -12.30 20.96 3.81
N ILE A 373 -12.85 19.76 3.66
CA ILE A 373 -14.26 19.45 3.98
C ILE A 373 -14.27 18.27 4.93
N PHE A 374 -14.44 18.51 6.22
CA PHE A 374 -14.47 17.44 7.24
C PHE A 374 -15.29 17.76 8.48
N LYS A 375 -15.55 19.04 8.76
CA LYS A 375 -16.14 19.49 10.03
C LYS A 375 -17.47 18.83 10.35
N ASN A 376 -18.35 18.72 9.36
CA ASN A 376 -19.66 18.08 9.55
C ASN A 376 -19.52 16.59 9.90
N GLN A 377 -18.59 15.89 9.24
CA GLN A 377 -18.31 14.49 9.49
C GLN A 377 -17.66 14.27 10.86
N VAL A 378 -16.78 15.17 11.30
CA VAL A 378 -16.22 15.15 12.66
C VAL A 378 -17.31 15.42 13.70
N ASN A 379 -18.15 16.44 13.51
CA ASN A 379 -19.24 16.73 14.46
C ASN A 379 -20.23 15.56 14.55
N LYS A 380 -20.52 14.90 13.43
CA LYS A 380 -21.32 13.67 13.41
C LYS A 380 -20.64 12.55 14.20
N LEU A 381 -19.34 12.31 14.01
CA LEU A 381 -18.58 11.32 14.78
C LEU A 381 -18.57 11.64 16.29
N VAL A 382 -18.45 12.90 16.66
CA VAL A 382 -18.53 13.34 18.05
C VAL A 382 -19.91 13.00 18.62
N GLN A 383 -20.99 13.30 17.90
CA GLN A 383 -22.34 12.95 18.32
C GLN A 383 -22.56 11.43 18.42
N GLU A 384 -22.08 10.66 17.44
CA GLU A 384 -22.13 9.19 17.47
C GLU A 384 -21.40 8.64 18.71
N SER A 385 -20.24 9.21 19.02
CA SER A 385 -19.42 8.83 20.18
C SER A 385 -20.09 9.19 21.50
N THR A 386 -20.59 10.42 21.65
CA THR A 386 -21.24 10.84 22.89
C THR A 386 -22.52 10.06 23.14
N ASN A 387 -23.31 9.77 22.10
CA ASN A 387 -24.49 8.93 22.23
C ASN A 387 -24.15 7.52 22.76
N PHE A 388 -23.07 6.91 22.26
CA PHE A 388 -22.63 5.59 22.70
C PHE A 388 -22.13 5.61 24.16
N TYR A 389 -21.33 6.61 24.52
CA TYR A 389 -20.70 6.71 25.85
C TYR A 389 -21.53 7.43 26.90
N GLN A 390 -22.71 7.97 26.57
CA GLN A 390 -23.51 8.83 27.46
C GLN A 390 -23.78 8.22 28.84
N LYS A 391 -24.07 6.91 28.89
CA LYS A 391 -24.33 6.20 30.15
C LYS A 391 -23.07 6.03 31.01
N ARG A 392 -21.90 5.88 30.36
CA ARG A 392 -20.62 5.60 31.04
C ARG A 392 -19.93 6.89 31.49
N TYR A 393 -19.99 7.94 30.68
CA TYR A 393 -19.30 9.22 30.91
C TYR A 393 -20.19 10.43 30.63
N PRO A 394 -21.27 10.66 31.39
CA PRO A 394 -22.24 11.72 31.10
C PRO A 394 -21.62 13.12 31.08
N ASN A 395 -20.79 13.46 32.08
CA ASN A 395 -20.16 14.78 32.17
C ASN A 395 -19.18 15.06 31.01
N LEU A 396 -18.44 14.03 30.58
CA LEU A 396 -17.55 14.12 29.42
C LEU A 396 -18.36 14.34 28.14
N CYS A 397 -19.44 13.58 27.96
CA CYS A 397 -20.31 13.73 26.80
C CYS A 397 -20.94 15.12 26.74
N ASP A 398 -21.40 15.65 27.88
CA ASP A 398 -21.88 17.03 27.99
C ASP A 398 -20.78 18.06 27.67
N ALA A 399 -19.55 17.84 28.12
CA ALA A 399 -18.42 18.69 27.77
C ALA A 399 -18.11 18.67 26.25
N PHE A 400 -18.27 17.54 25.56
CA PHE A 400 -18.12 17.47 24.11
C PHE A 400 -19.23 18.18 23.32
N ILE A 401 -20.45 18.23 23.88
CA ILE A 401 -21.60 18.88 23.24
C ILE A 401 -21.63 20.39 23.50
N LYS A 402 -21.35 20.81 24.75
CA LYS A 402 -21.58 22.19 25.24
C LYS A 402 -20.35 22.86 25.84
N GLY A 403 -19.34 22.09 26.22
CA GLY A 403 -18.18 22.57 26.96
C GLY A 403 -17.08 23.16 26.08
N THR A 404 -16.13 23.82 26.74
CA THR A 404 -14.90 24.34 26.13
C THR A 404 -13.84 23.24 25.97
N LYS A 405 -12.78 23.54 25.20
CA LYS A 405 -11.58 22.68 25.13
C LYS A 405 -11.02 22.30 26.51
N MET A 406 -11.02 23.24 27.45
CA MET A 406 -10.52 22.99 28.81
C MET A 406 -11.44 22.05 29.59
N ASP A 407 -12.75 22.21 29.45
CA ASP A 407 -13.73 21.32 30.10
C ASP A 407 -13.56 19.88 29.60
N ARG A 408 -13.43 19.70 28.28
CA ARG A 408 -13.22 18.38 27.66
C ARG A 408 -11.95 17.73 28.17
N LYS A 409 -10.81 18.43 28.13
CA LYS A 409 -9.52 17.91 28.64
C LYS A 409 -9.60 17.48 30.11
N LYS A 410 -10.18 18.32 30.96
CA LYS A 410 -10.37 18.00 32.38
C LYS A 410 -11.20 16.74 32.59
N GLN A 411 -12.25 16.54 31.78
CA GLN A 411 -13.07 15.32 31.86
C GLN A 411 -12.32 14.09 31.31
N ILE A 412 -11.48 14.23 30.29
CA ILE A 412 -10.67 13.13 29.74
C ILE A 412 -9.64 12.63 30.77
N GLU A 413 -9.00 13.55 31.50
CA GLU A 413 -8.05 13.21 32.57
C GLU A 413 -8.69 12.39 33.71
N GLN A 414 -10.02 12.45 33.85
CA GLN A 414 -10.78 11.72 34.87
C GLN A 414 -11.17 10.30 34.43
N ILE A 415 -10.97 9.93 33.17
CA ILE A 415 -11.32 8.60 32.66
C ILE A 415 -10.33 7.57 33.21
N LYS A 416 -10.85 6.63 34.00
CA LYS A 416 -10.04 5.54 34.58
C LYS A 416 -9.65 4.45 33.59
N ASP A 417 -10.48 4.21 32.57
CA ASP A 417 -10.21 3.22 31.53
C ASP A 417 -9.25 3.83 30.49
N PRO A 418 -7.98 3.38 30.42
CA PRO A 418 -7.01 4.05 29.57
C PRO A 418 -7.32 3.91 28.08
N LYS A 419 -8.08 2.87 27.67
CA LYS A 419 -8.54 2.73 26.28
C LYS A 419 -9.55 3.83 25.91
N ASP A 420 -10.52 4.07 26.79
CA ASP A 420 -11.52 5.12 26.57
C ASP A 420 -10.86 6.51 26.68
N GLN A 421 -9.88 6.68 27.58
CA GLN A 421 -9.09 7.90 27.68
C GLN A 421 -8.35 8.21 26.37
N ASP A 422 -7.63 7.25 25.81
CA ASP A 422 -6.93 7.40 24.54
C ASP A 422 -7.90 7.67 23.37
N TYR A 423 -9.07 7.01 23.36
CA TYR A 423 -10.12 7.28 22.38
C TYR A 423 -10.59 8.74 22.43
N PHE A 424 -10.93 9.24 23.62
CA PHE A 424 -11.42 10.61 23.76
C PHE A 424 -10.32 11.67 23.57
N ASN A 425 -9.06 11.36 23.88
CA ASN A 425 -7.92 12.21 23.51
C ASN A 425 -7.84 12.41 21.99
N ARG A 426 -8.03 11.35 21.20
CA ARG A 426 -8.06 11.44 19.73
C ARG A 426 -9.31 12.13 19.21
N LEU A 427 -10.46 11.90 19.86
CA LEU A 427 -11.70 12.60 19.52
C LEU A 427 -11.56 14.11 19.78
N GLU A 428 -10.88 14.53 20.83
CA GLU A 428 -10.58 15.94 21.12
C GLU A 428 -9.67 16.55 20.05
N GLN A 429 -8.63 15.81 19.63
CA GLN A 429 -7.75 16.23 18.52
C GLN A 429 -8.49 16.39 17.18
N LEU A 430 -9.68 15.79 17.02
CA LEU A 430 -10.56 16.03 15.87
C LEU A 430 -11.51 17.20 16.10
N LYS A 431 -12.06 17.32 17.31
CA LYS A 431 -13.02 18.36 17.71
C LYS A 431 -12.41 19.76 17.58
N GLU A 432 -11.17 19.95 18.02
CA GLU A 432 -10.48 21.24 17.93
C GLU A 432 -10.37 21.76 16.48
N PRO A 433 -9.86 20.99 15.50
CA PRO A 433 -9.90 21.37 14.09
C PRO A 433 -11.29 21.66 13.54
N ALA A 434 -12.33 20.96 14.02
CA ALA A 434 -13.70 21.17 13.58
C ALA A 434 -14.30 22.50 14.09
N GLU A 435 -13.84 22.98 15.26
CA GLU A 435 -14.23 24.26 15.86
C GLU A 435 -13.44 25.45 15.28
N ASN A 436 -12.24 25.21 14.75
CA ASN A 436 -11.43 26.24 14.10
C ASN A 436 -12.07 26.78 12.82
N SER A 437 -11.83 28.06 12.51
CA SER A 437 -12.17 28.62 11.19
C SER A 437 -11.32 27.97 10.08
N ASP A 438 -11.82 27.96 8.84
CA ASP A 438 -11.07 27.39 7.71
C ASP A 438 -9.73 28.10 7.49
N ILE A 439 -9.69 29.42 7.72
CA ILE A 439 -8.49 30.24 7.66
C ILE A 439 -7.47 29.78 8.71
N LYS A 440 -7.93 29.54 9.95
CA LYS A 440 -7.06 29.05 11.03
C LYS A 440 -6.50 27.66 10.71
N ASN A 441 -7.33 26.72 10.27
CA ASN A 441 -6.87 25.39 9.87
C ASN A 441 -5.85 25.44 8.73
N THR A 442 -6.09 26.31 7.73
CA THR A 442 -5.18 26.53 6.62
C THR A 442 -3.85 27.10 7.09
N ARG A 443 -3.87 28.09 7.99
CA ARG A 443 -2.66 28.66 8.60
C ARG A 443 -1.88 27.61 9.39
N ILE A 444 -2.55 26.82 10.23
CA ILE A 444 -1.89 25.77 11.02
C ILE A 444 -1.18 24.79 10.09
N HIS A 445 -1.86 24.29 9.06
CA HIS A 445 -1.27 23.35 8.11
C HIS A 445 -0.07 23.94 7.34
N ASN A 446 -0.10 25.24 7.03
CA ASN A 446 0.87 25.86 6.12
C ASN A 446 2.05 26.52 6.84
N VAL A 447 1.82 27.02 8.05
CA VAL A 447 2.72 27.95 8.75
C VAL A 447 3.08 27.44 10.13
N ASP A 448 2.08 27.04 10.93
CA ASP A 448 2.33 26.76 12.34
C ASP A 448 2.84 25.31 12.57
N ALA A 449 2.46 24.38 11.70
CA ALA A 449 2.83 22.98 11.74
C ALA A 449 3.65 22.57 10.51
N VAL A 450 4.64 23.38 10.10
CA VAL A 450 5.36 23.15 8.82
C VAL A 450 5.99 21.76 8.72
N THR A 451 6.48 21.25 9.85
CA THR A 451 7.15 19.94 10.04
C THR A 451 6.18 18.79 10.34
N ASN A 452 4.89 19.06 10.49
CA ASN A 452 3.84 18.07 10.77
C ASN A 452 2.75 18.11 9.70
N ASN A 453 2.11 16.96 9.46
CA ASN A 453 1.06 16.88 8.46
C ASN A 453 -0.33 16.98 9.12
N TYR A 454 -0.70 18.21 9.50
CA TYR A 454 -1.94 18.50 10.24
C TYR A 454 -3.20 17.83 9.66
N TYR A 455 -3.40 17.86 8.35
CA TYR A 455 -4.58 17.24 7.73
C TYR A 455 -4.52 15.72 7.69
N ALA A 456 -3.33 15.14 7.68
CA ALA A 456 -3.16 13.70 7.73
C ALA A 456 -3.29 13.16 9.18
N ASP A 457 -2.99 13.97 10.20
CA ASP A 457 -3.34 13.68 11.59
C ASP A 457 -4.87 13.66 11.77
N ILE A 458 -5.59 14.63 11.19
CA ILE A 458 -7.06 14.63 11.17
C ILE A 458 -7.59 13.39 10.44
N ALA A 459 -7.04 13.05 9.27
CA ALA A 459 -7.46 11.88 8.51
C ALA A 459 -7.28 10.58 9.31
N SER A 460 -6.09 10.37 9.88
CA SER A 460 -5.76 9.15 10.61
C SER A 460 -6.51 9.01 11.93
N ASN A 461 -6.69 10.08 12.70
CA ASN A 461 -7.52 10.07 13.90
C ASN A 461 -8.99 9.80 13.55
N TYR A 462 -9.52 10.40 12.47
CA TYR A 462 -10.89 10.18 12.04
C TYR A 462 -11.15 8.71 11.66
N ILE A 463 -10.26 8.13 10.84
CA ILE A 463 -10.31 6.71 10.46
C ILE A 463 -10.27 5.83 11.71
N ALA A 464 -9.34 6.11 12.63
CA ALA A 464 -9.15 5.30 13.81
C ALA A 464 -10.37 5.34 14.75
N CYS A 465 -10.88 6.53 15.08
CA CYS A 465 -12.07 6.67 15.93
C CYS A 465 -13.30 6.00 15.29
N LYS A 466 -13.53 6.19 13.98
CA LYS A 466 -14.61 5.49 13.26
C LYS A 466 -14.44 3.97 13.29
N ALA A 467 -13.23 3.47 13.05
CA ALA A 467 -12.96 2.04 13.02
C ALA A 467 -13.19 1.37 14.39
N VAL A 468 -12.79 2.03 15.49
CA VAL A 468 -12.99 1.56 16.86
C VAL A 468 -14.47 1.66 17.27
N LEU A 469 -15.12 2.80 17.04
CA LEU A 469 -16.54 2.98 17.35
C LEU A 469 -17.42 2.00 16.55
N GLY A 470 -17.07 1.74 15.30
CA GLY A 470 -17.73 0.76 14.42
C GLY A 470 -17.57 -0.70 14.84
N GLN A 471 -16.70 -1.03 15.81
CA GLN A 471 -16.71 -2.36 16.43
C GLN A 471 -17.88 -2.53 17.42
N ALA A 472 -18.36 -1.43 18.00
CA ALA A 472 -19.42 -1.45 19.01
C ALA A 472 -20.77 -0.92 18.50
N THR A 473 -20.80 -0.33 17.31
CA THR A 473 -21.96 0.37 16.75
C THR A 473 -22.11 0.10 15.25
N SER A 474 -23.30 0.33 14.69
CA SER A 474 -23.58 0.24 13.25
C SER A 474 -23.18 1.50 12.47
N THR A 475 -22.12 2.20 12.90
CA THR A 475 -21.70 3.45 12.24
C THR A 475 -21.14 3.18 10.85
N ALA A 476 -21.37 4.12 9.93
CA ALA A 476 -20.87 4.00 8.56
C ALA A 476 -19.33 3.89 8.56
N PRO A 477 -18.73 2.89 7.87
CA PRO A 477 -17.29 2.77 7.75
C PRO A 477 -16.71 3.84 6.83
N VAL A 478 -15.37 3.97 6.87
CA VAL A 478 -14.62 4.92 6.04
C VAL A 478 -13.95 4.19 4.87
N LEU A 479 -14.17 4.70 3.66
CA LEU A 479 -13.35 4.44 2.48
C LEU A 479 -12.47 5.65 2.21
N PHE A 480 -11.17 5.48 2.05
CA PHE A 480 -10.30 6.59 1.68
C PHE A 480 -9.33 6.26 0.54
N PHE A 481 -8.95 7.30 -0.20
CA PHE A 481 -8.08 7.13 -1.36
C PHE A 481 -7.24 8.38 -1.66
N CYS A 482 -6.05 8.12 -2.21
CA CYS A 482 -5.34 9.07 -3.05
C CYS A 482 -5.44 8.64 -4.52
N LYS A 483 -4.82 9.38 -5.44
CA LYS A 483 -4.83 9.06 -6.88
C LYS A 483 -4.54 7.59 -7.19
N SER A 484 -3.50 7.02 -6.59
CA SER A 484 -3.10 5.62 -6.78
C SER A 484 -3.70 4.67 -5.75
N GLY A 485 -4.17 5.17 -4.60
CA GLY A 485 -4.53 4.31 -3.47
C GLY A 485 -3.33 3.64 -2.78
N LYS A 486 -2.10 4.07 -3.07
CA LYS A 486 -0.87 3.44 -2.56
C LYS A 486 -0.06 4.34 -1.65
N ASP A 487 0.37 5.50 -2.15
CA ASP A 487 1.38 6.33 -1.47
C ASP A 487 0.79 7.07 -0.26
N ARG A 488 0.00 8.14 -0.49
CA ARG A 488 -0.70 8.86 0.59
C ARG A 488 -1.65 7.95 1.36
N THR A 489 -2.34 7.04 0.66
CA THR A 489 -3.23 6.06 1.28
C THR A 489 -2.47 5.12 2.22
N GLY A 490 -1.32 4.57 1.81
CA GLY A 490 -0.48 3.72 2.66
C GLY A 490 0.02 4.46 3.89
N CYS A 491 0.49 5.71 3.74
CA CYS A 491 0.93 6.53 4.89
C CYS A 491 -0.23 6.78 5.87
N THR A 492 -1.40 7.20 5.37
CA THR A 492 -2.57 7.44 6.22
C THR A 492 -3.09 6.14 6.85
N SER A 493 -3.00 5.00 6.16
CA SER A 493 -3.34 3.68 6.71
C SER A 493 -2.42 3.31 7.87
N SER A 494 -1.11 3.48 7.71
CA SER A 494 -0.12 3.25 8.77
C SER A 494 -0.40 4.09 10.02
N TRP A 495 -0.74 5.37 9.85
CA TRP A 495 -1.07 6.22 11.00
C TRP A 495 -2.42 5.87 11.61
N GLY A 496 -3.42 5.52 10.81
CA GLY A 496 -4.70 5.01 11.29
C GLY A 496 -4.51 3.75 12.12
N ASP A 497 -3.68 2.81 11.66
CA ASP A 497 -3.39 1.55 12.36
C ASP A 497 -2.64 1.79 13.66
N LYS A 498 -1.64 2.68 13.66
CA LYS A 498 -0.96 3.14 14.89
C LYS A 498 -1.99 3.62 15.91
N ASN A 499 -2.91 4.46 15.45
CA ASN A 499 -3.92 5.06 16.32
C ASN A 499 -4.92 4.02 16.86
N ILE A 500 -5.34 3.05 16.03
CA ILE A 500 -6.21 1.93 16.42
C ILE A 500 -5.53 1.04 17.46
N ILE A 501 -4.26 0.67 17.24
CA ILE A 501 -3.48 -0.15 18.18
C ILE A 501 -3.29 0.62 19.49
N GLY A 502 -2.85 1.87 19.43
CA GLY A 502 -2.60 2.70 20.62
C GLY A 502 -3.84 2.88 21.49
N MET A 503 -5.03 3.06 20.90
CA MET A 503 -6.28 3.12 21.66
C MET A 503 -6.65 1.81 22.36
N ASN A 504 -6.40 0.66 21.72
CA ASN A 504 -6.81 -0.63 22.29
C ASN A 504 -5.76 -1.26 23.22
N HIS A 505 -4.52 -0.79 23.15
CA HIS A 505 -3.40 -1.30 23.93
C HIS A 505 -2.61 -0.13 24.54
N SER A 506 -3.31 0.65 25.36
CA SER A 506 -2.80 1.80 26.11
C SER A 506 -1.71 1.45 27.13
N SER A 507 -1.53 0.16 27.45
CA SER A 507 -0.48 -0.35 28.34
C SER A 507 0.91 -0.46 27.71
N LEU A 508 1.06 -0.14 26.41
CA LEU A 508 2.38 -0.05 25.76
C LEU A 508 3.14 1.16 26.35
N ALA A 509 4.48 1.13 26.37
CA ALA A 509 5.34 2.09 27.10
C ALA A 509 5.12 3.59 26.74
N GLU A 510 5.72 4.52 27.50
CA GLU A 510 5.55 5.98 27.31
C GLU A 510 5.85 6.45 25.87
N ASP A 511 6.78 5.80 25.16
CA ASP A 511 7.12 6.06 23.75
C ASP A 511 6.32 5.20 22.73
N LYS A 512 5.18 4.61 23.15
CA LYS A 512 4.38 3.65 22.36
C LYS A 512 4.13 4.07 20.93
N ASP A 513 3.88 5.36 20.68
CA ASP A 513 3.57 5.84 19.34
C ASP A 513 4.76 5.73 18.37
N ILE A 514 6.00 5.93 18.86
CA ILE A 514 7.22 5.78 18.07
C ILE A 514 7.47 4.30 17.80
N GLU A 515 7.37 3.47 18.84
CA GLU A 515 7.62 2.02 18.72
C GLU A 515 6.58 1.34 17.81
N ILE A 516 5.28 1.63 17.98
CA ILE A 516 4.25 1.11 17.08
C ILE A 516 4.53 1.55 15.64
N SER A 517 4.91 2.81 15.42
CA SER A 517 5.23 3.31 14.07
C SER A 517 6.43 2.58 13.46
N ARG A 518 7.49 2.36 14.24
CA ARG A 518 8.69 1.62 13.81
C ARG A 518 8.32 0.20 13.39
N GLN A 519 7.56 -0.51 14.22
CA GLN A 519 7.11 -1.87 13.94
C GLN A 519 6.23 -1.93 12.68
N LEU A 520 5.27 -1.00 12.54
CA LEU A 520 4.42 -0.92 11.35
C LEU A 520 5.23 -0.72 10.06
N VAL A 521 6.29 0.09 10.08
CA VAL A 521 7.19 0.25 8.93
C VAL A 521 7.96 -1.03 8.63
N GLN A 522 8.51 -1.67 9.67
CA GLN A 522 9.30 -2.91 9.54
C GLN A 522 8.48 -4.09 9.01
N THR A 523 7.15 -4.10 9.19
CA THR A 523 6.29 -5.11 8.56
C THR A 523 6.39 -5.15 7.02
N GLY A 524 6.82 -4.05 6.39
CA GLY A 524 6.83 -3.89 4.94
C GLY A 524 5.45 -4.05 4.29
N HIS A 525 4.36 -4.03 5.08
CA HIS A 525 3.04 -4.44 4.63
C HIS A 525 2.48 -3.53 3.53
N TYR A 526 2.55 -2.22 3.71
CA TYR A 526 2.04 -1.27 2.72
C TYR A 526 2.92 -1.20 1.47
N GLN A 527 4.24 -1.36 1.62
CA GLN A 527 5.20 -1.45 0.52
C GLN A 527 4.93 -2.71 -0.31
N PHE A 528 4.67 -3.83 0.36
CA PHE A 528 4.28 -5.09 -0.27
C PHE A 528 3.01 -4.90 -1.08
N LEU A 529 1.91 -4.43 -0.46
CA LEU A 529 0.64 -4.14 -1.15
C LEU A 529 0.80 -3.17 -2.33
N ALA A 530 1.71 -2.19 -2.24
CA ALA A 530 1.97 -1.26 -3.34
C ALA A 530 2.69 -1.88 -4.55
N SER A 531 3.30 -3.05 -4.35
CA SER A 531 4.10 -3.82 -5.32
C SER A 531 3.42 -5.06 -5.89
N VAL A 532 2.34 -5.52 -5.24
CA VAL A 532 1.53 -6.68 -5.63
C VAL A 532 0.10 -6.29 -5.95
N ASN A 533 -0.70 -7.25 -6.47
CA ASN A 533 -2.13 -7.13 -6.70
C ASN A 533 -2.53 -5.90 -7.56
N GLY A 534 -2.89 -4.78 -6.91
CA GLY A 534 -3.33 -3.53 -7.56
C GLY A 534 -2.22 -2.48 -7.75
N GLY A 535 -0.98 -2.82 -7.37
CA GLY A 535 0.23 -2.02 -7.55
C GLY A 535 0.81 -2.01 -8.96
N MET A 536 1.95 -1.31 -9.14
CA MET A 536 2.77 -1.62 -10.33
C MET A 536 3.66 -2.79 -9.92
N PRO A 537 3.66 -3.91 -10.66
CA PRO A 537 4.39 -5.10 -10.26
C PRO A 537 5.86 -4.82 -9.93
N GLY A 538 6.31 -5.25 -8.75
CA GLY A 538 7.72 -5.17 -8.32
C GLY A 538 8.15 -3.83 -7.74
N ARG A 539 7.28 -2.81 -7.67
CA ARG A 539 7.62 -1.50 -7.08
C ARG A 539 7.34 -1.50 -5.57
N PHE A 540 8.10 -2.31 -4.83
CA PHE A 540 8.09 -2.33 -3.37
C PHE A 540 8.55 -0.97 -2.85
N GLY A 541 7.68 -0.23 -2.17
CA GLY A 541 7.99 1.09 -1.65
C GLY A 541 6.84 2.08 -1.76
N MET A 542 6.99 3.20 -1.07
CA MET A 542 6.00 4.28 -1.04
C MET A 542 6.66 5.62 -1.31
N LYS A 543 6.01 6.47 -2.11
CA LYS A 543 6.46 7.85 -2.27
C LYS A 543 6.26 8.61 -0.94
N PRO A 544 7.25 9.44 -0.55
CA PRO A 544 7.11 10.20 0.68
C PRO A 544 5.96 11.19 0.57
N VAL A 545 5.27 11.37 1.67
CA VAL A 545 4.26 12.40 1.90
C VAL A 545 4.93 13.56 2.65
N ARG A 546 4.35 14.77 2.61
CA ARG A 546 4.81 15.89 3.46
C ARG A 546 5.07 15.40 4.88
N VAL A 547 6.28 15.66 5.35
CA VAL A 547 6.88 15.13 6.58
C VAL A 547 5.96 15.35 7.78
N ASN A 548 5.69 14.26 8.51
CA ASN A 548 5.42 14.26 9.95
C ASN A 548 6.70 13.72 10.63
N THR A 549 7.07 14.22 11.80
CA THR A 549 8.26 13.79 12.57
C THR A 549 8.37 12.27 12.74
N ILE A 550 7.25 11.54 12.76
CA ILE A 550 7.24 10.07 12.77
C ILE A 550 7.76 9.49 11.45
N THR A 551 7.34 10.05 10.31
CA THR A 551 7.85 9.63 8.99
C THR A 551 9.26 10.12 8.71
N SER A 552 9.71 11.28 9.22
CA SER A 552 11.11 11.71 8.97
C SER A 552 12.12 10.70 9.51
N ASN A 553 11.80 10.04 10.63
CA ASN A 553 12.69 9.04 11.23
C ASN A 553 12.75 7.74 10.41
N PHE A 554 11.72 7.44 9.61
CA PHE A 554 11.61 6.19 8.86
C PHE A 554 11.44 6.37 7.33
N THR A 555 11.59 7.59 6.78
CA THR A 555 11.34 7.88 5.36
C THR A 555 12.27 7.11 4.43
N GLN A 556 13.53 6.90 4.84
CA GLN A 556 14.47 6.08 4.09
C GLN A 556 14.05 4.60 4.07
N GLN A 557 13.40 4.13 5.14
CA GLN A 557 12.88 2.76 5.25
C GLN A 557 11.60 2.55 4.41
N LEU A 558 10.92 3.60 3.93
CA LEU A 558 9.78 3.49 3.01
C LEU A 558 10.16 3.13 1.56
N PHE A 559 11.46 2.96 1.29
CA PHE A 559 12.02 2.61 -0.01
C PHE A 559 11.55 3.50 -1.18
N PRO A 560 11.64 4.83 -1.05
CA PRO A 560 11.03 5.76 -1.99
C PRO A 560 11.69 5.74 -3.38
N LYS A 561 12.94 5.30 -3.50
CA LYS A 561 13.65 5.20 -4.79
C LYS A 561 13.07 4.09 -5.67
N ALA A 562 12.84 2.90 -5.13
CA ALA A 562 12.12 1.82 -5.83
C ALA A 562 10.70 2.24 -6.26
N ALA A 563 10.00 3.04 -5.45
CA ALA A 563 8.71 3.62 -5.81
C ALA A 563 8.78 4.69 -6.93
N ARG A 564 9.91 5.43 -7.02
CA ARG A 564 10.14 6.51 -8.00
C ARG A 564 10.61 6.03 -9.37
N SER A 565 11.14 4.81 -9.48
CA SER A 565 11.55 4.20 -10.76
C SER A 565 10.41 3.89 -11.74
N THR A 566 9.16 4.17 -11.34
CA THR A 566 8.23 5.07 -12.04
C THR A 566 8.35 5.24 -13.56
N ALA A 567 9.05 6.32 -13.89
CA ALA A 567 9.35 6.79 -15.23
C ALA A 567 10.81 6.47 -15.52
N ILE A 568 11.03 5.54 -16.45
CA ILE A 568 12.37 5.21 -16.94
C ILE A 568 12.57 6.04 -18.20
N ASP A 569 13.32 7.13 -18.08
CA ASP A 569 13.83 7.84 -19.24
C ASP A 569 14.83 6.94 -19.99
N LEU A 570 14.86 7.06 -21.31
CA LEU A 570 15.81 6.36 -22.16
C LEU A 570 17.20 7.02 -22.16
N ASN A 571 17.28 8.27 -21.68
CA ASN A 571 18.51 9.07 -21.58
C ASN A 571 19.17 9.02 -20.19
#